data_AF-A0A434CK04-F1
#
_entry.id   AF-A0A434CK04-F1
#
_cell.length_a   1.000
_cell.length_b   1.000
_cell.length_c   1.000
_cell.angle_alpha   90.00
_cell.angle_beta   90.00
_cell.angle_gamma   90.00
#
_symmetry.space_group_name_H-M   'P 1'
#
loop_
_entity.id
_entity.type
_entity.pdbx_description
1 polymer ?
#
loop_
_entity_poly.entity_id
_entity_poly.type
_entity_poly.pdbx_seq_one_letter_code
_entity_poly.pdbx_strand_id
1 'polypeptide(L)'
;MALRADDLIDRRRLRRKLTFWRVTALVVAAAGLIALSTWIYGDDFTGTAVDHIAKVKIEGTITEDEDLIKRLDDIRQSSRVKAVILSIDSPGGTTVGGESIYEEVRKLAAEKPVVAEVGTLAASAGYMIATGADHIVARKSSIVGSIGVLIQYPDVSGLMDKL
;
A
#
# COMPACT_ATOMS: atom_id res chain seq x y z
N MET A 1 -2.67 15.02 79.59
CA MET A 1 -3.83 14.48 78.86
C MET A 1 -4.04 15.26 77.55
N ALA A 2 -3.09 15.18 76.61
CA ALA A 2 -3.09 15.91 75.33
C ALA A 2 -3.23 15.00 74.09
N LEU A 3 -3.39 13.68 74.30
CA LEU A 3 -3.33 12.64 73.26
C LEU A 3 -4.61 12.48 72.41
N ARG A 4 -5.51 13.48 72.34
CA ARG A 4 -6.77 13.35 71.59
C ARG A 4 -6.88 14.26 70.37
N ALA A 5 -6.22 15.41 70.37
CA ALA A 5 -6.25 16.35 69.25
C ALA A 5 -5.22 15.99 68.17
N ASP A 6 -4.00 15.66 68.58
CA ASP A 6 -2.91 15.29 67.67
C ASP A 6 -3.22 13.99 66.91
N ASP A 7 -3.77 12.97 67.60
CA ASP A 7 -4.20 11.71 66.99
C ASP A 7 -5.30 11.88 65.92
N LEU A 8 -6.18 12.87 66.08
CA LEU A 8 -7.23 13.18 65.11
C LEU A 8 -6.69 13.89 63.86
N ILE A 9 -5.67 14.75 64.04
CA ILE A 9 -5.00 15.46 62.95
C ILE A 9 -4.13 14.48 62.14
N ASP A 10 -3.39 13.60 62.82
CA ASP A 10 -2.54 12.61 62.16
C ASP A 10 -3.36 11.58 61.38
N ARG A 11 -4.53 11.16 61.88
CA ARG A 11 -5.44 10.28 61.12
C ARG A 11 -5.91 10.91 59.81
N ARG A 12 -6.16 12.23 59.77
CA ARG A 12 -6.56 12.93 58.53
C ARG A 12 -5.40 13.03 57.54
N ARG A 13 -4.19 13.28 58.04
CA ARG A 13 -2.96 13.39 57.22
C ARG A 13 -2.55 12.03 56.65
N LEU A 14 -2.60 10.99 57.46
CA LEU A 14 -2.34 9.60 57.07
C LEU A 14 -3.36 9.11 56.05
N ARG A 15 -4.66 9.38 56.23
CA ARG A 15 -5.68 9.01 55.23
C ARG A 15 -5.44 9.66 53.87
N ARG A 16 -5.09 10.95 53.81
CA ARG A 16 -4.77 11.63 52.54
C ARG A 16 -3.53 11.04 51.86
N LYS A 17 -2.46 10.77 52.62
CA LYS A 17 -1.26 10.10 52.10
C LYS A 17 -1.57 8.68 51.63
N LEU A 18 -2.39 7.93 52.37
CA LEU A 18 -2.76 6.56 52.02
C LEU A 18 -3.62 6.52 50.74
N THR A 19 -4.58 7.43 50.59
CA THR A 19 -5.39 7.54 49.37
C THR A 19 -4.53 7.92 48.17
N PHE A 20 -3.58 8.85 48.33
CA PHE A 20 -2.63 9.21 47.29
C PHE A 20 -1.83 7.98 46.81
N TRP A 21 -1.21 7.23 47.74
CA TRP A 21 -0.43 6.04 47.39
C TRP A 21 -1.27 4.91 46.78
N ARG A 22 -2.54 4.76 47.18
CA ARG A 22 -3.47 3.80 46.56
C ARG A 22 -3.82 4.16 45.13
N VAL A 23 -4.09 5.44 44.84
CA VAL A 23 -4.36 5.92 43.49
C VAL A 23 -3.12 5.73 42.61
N THR A 24 -1.94 6.10 43.11
CA THR A 24 -0.68 5.88 42.38
C THR A 24 -0.44 4.41 42.08
N ALA A 25 -0.65 3.51 43.05
CA ALA A 25 -0.49 2.08 42.84
C ALA A 25 -1.47 1.53 41.78
N LEU A 26 -2.73 1.98 41.79
CA LEU A 26 -3.72 1.60 40.78
C LEU A 26 -3.36 2.10 39.38
N VAL A 27 -2.86 3.34 39.26
CA VAL A 27 -2.41 3.89 37.97
C VAL A 27 -1.22 3.12 37.42
N VAL A 28 -0.24 2.80 38.27
CA VAL A 28 0.93 2.01 37.86
C VAL A 28 0.53 0.59 37.47
N ALA A 29 -0.39 -0.04 38.20
CA ALA A 29 -0.92 -1.35 37.85
C ALA A 29 -1.67 -1.32 36.51
N ALA A 30 -2.51 -0.31 36.28
CA ALA A 30 -3.22 -0.14 35.01
C ALA A 30 -2.24 0.11 33.84
N ALA A 31 -1.24 0.98 34.02
CA ALA A 31 -0.21 1.23 33.01
C ALA A 31 0.63 -0.03 32.74
N GLY A 32 0.95 -0.80 33.77
CA GLY A 32 1.65 -2.08 33.65
C GLY A 32 0.83 -3.12 32.90
N LEU A 33 -0.49 -3.21 33.17
CA LEU A 33 -1.40 -4.11 32.46
C LEU A 33 -1.58 -3.69 30.99
N ILE A 34 -1.65 -2.39 30.70
CA ILE A 34 -1.71 -1.88 29.32
C ILE A 34 -0.40 -2.15 28.59
N ALA A 35 0.75 -1.89 29.22
CA ALA A 35 2.05 -2.19 28.61
C ALA A 35 2.21 -3.69 28.35
N LEU A 36 1.81 -4.53 29.31
CA LEU A 36 1.84 -5.98 29.17
C LEU A 36 0.86 -6.47 28.10
N SER A 37 -0.35 -5.90 28.02
CA SER A 37 -1.31 -6.26 26.97
C SER A 37 -0.82 -5.83 25.59
N THR A 38 -0.20 -4.66 25.45
CA THR A 38 0.44 -4.25 24.20
C THR A 38 1.67 -5.08 23.84
N TRP A 39 2.35 -5.66 24.83
CA TRP A 39 3.52 -6.51 24.58
C TRP A 39 3.13 -7.95 24.22
N ILE A 40 2.09 -8.49 24.85
CA ILE A 40 1.59 -9.86 24.60
C ILE A 40 0.66 -9.91 23.38
N TYR A 41 -0.19 -8.91 23.21
CA TYR A 41 -1.24 -8.87 22.18
C TYR A 41 -1.07 -7.72 21.18
N GLY A 42 0.05 -7.02 21.18
CA GLY A 42 0.29 -5.88 20.27
C GLY A 42 0.21 -6.24 18.80
N ASP A 43 0.68 -7.44 18.45
CA ASP A 43 0.56 -7.97 17.09
C ASP A 43 -0.89 -8.39 16.78
N ASP A 44 -1.58 -9.08 17.71
CA ASP A 44 -2.93 -9.61 17.47
C ASP A 44 -4.05 -8.53 17.50
N PHE A 45 -3.91 -7.45 18.27
CA PHE A 45 -4.94 -6.41 18.41
C PHE A 45 -4.89 -5.34 17.31
N THR A 46 -3.77 -5.20 16.60
CA THR A 46 -3.61 -4.26 15.49
C THR A 46 -3.89 -4.88 14.12
N GLY A 47 -4.26 -6.17 14.08
CA GLY A 47 -4.40 -6.92 12.85
C GLY A 47 -3.04 -7.11 12.21
N THR A 48 -2.31 -8.14 12.63
CA THR A 48 -1.09 -8.61 11.98
C THR A 48 -1.42 -8.85 10.50
N ALA A 49 -1.16 -7.85 9.66
CA ALA A 49 -1.29 -8.00 8.22
C ALA A 49 -0.31 -9.10 7.82
N VAL A 50 -0.89 -10.26 7.54
CA VAL A 50 -0.20 -11.49 7.18
C VAL A 50 0.60 -11.22 5.91
N ASP A 51 1.76 -11.86 5.81
CA ASP A 51 2.53 -11.87 4.58
C ASP A 51 1.63 -12.30 3.41
N HIS A 52 1.61 -11.50 2.34
CA HIS A 52 0.70 -11.72 1.23
C HIS A 52 1.33 -11.37 -0.12
N ILE A 53 0.64 -11.80 -1.17
CA ILE A 53 0.94 -11.46 -2.57
C ILE A 53 -0.01 -10.33 -2.97
N ALA A 54 0.53 -9.20 -3.42
CA ALA A 54 -0.29 -8.10 -3.91
C ALA A 54 -0.74 -8.39 -5.34
N LYS A 55 -2.01 -8.12 -5.66
CA LYS A 55 -2.51 -8.13 -7.05
C LYS A 55 -2.83 -6.71 -7.47
N VAL A 56 -2.17 -6.23 -8.52
CA VAL A 56 -2.38 -4.90 -9.11
C VAL A 56 -2.98 -5.08 -10.49
N LYS A 57 -4.03 -4.31 -10.80
CA LYS A 57 -4.73 -4.36 -12.09
C LYS A 57 -4.33 -3.17 -12.94
N ILE A 58 -4.05 -3.41 -14.21
CA ILE A 58 -3.80 -2.40 -15.24
C ILE A 58 -4.80 -2.68 -16.36
N GLU A 59 -5.91 -1.95 -16.35
CA GLU A 59 -7.07 -2.20 -17.22
C GLU A 59 -7.37 -0.97 -18.07
N GLY A 60 -7.69 -1.17 -19.35
CA GLY A 60 -8.05 -0.08 -20.27
C GLY A 60 -6.87 0.71 -20.80
N THR A 61 -7.15 1.90 -21.33
CA THR A 61 -6.13 2.77 -21.94
C THR A 61 -5.17 3.32 -20.88
N ILE A 62 -3.88 3.15 -21.12
CA ILE A 62 -2.82 3.68 -20.24
C ILE A 62 -2.63 5.17 -20.51
N THR A 63 -2.70 5.97 -19.46
CA THR A 63 -2.30 7.38 -19.45
C THR A 63 -1.36 7.59 -18.28
N GLU A 64 -0.94 8.83 -18.03
CA GLU A 64 -0.27 9.16 -16.78
C GLU A 64 -1.20 8.86 -15.59
N ASP A 65 -0.71 8.08 -14.61
CA ASP A 65 -1.46 7.63 -13.45
C ASP A 65 -0.57 7.69 -12.19
N GLU A 66 -0.57 8.83 -11.52
CA GLU A 66 0.24 9.08 -10.32
C GLU A 66 -0.18 8.19 -9.14
N ASP A 67 -1.47 7.86 -9.04
CA ASP A 67 -2.00 7.03 -7.96
C ASP A 67 -1.54 5.58 -8.10
N LEU A 68 -1.50 5.04 -9.33
CA LEU A 68 -0.93 3.74 -9.61
C LEU A 68 0.56 3.69 -9.33
N ILE A 69 1.32 4.71 -9.77
CA ILE A 69 2.77 4.81 -9.50
C ILE A 69 3.03 4.81 -8.00
N LYS A 70 2.32 5.65 -7.24
CA LYS A 70 2.43 5.69 -5.78
C LYS A 70 2.06 4.36 -5.14
N ARG A 71 1.01 3.70 -5.61
CA ARG A 71 0.61 2.38 -5.10
C ARG A 71 1.67 1.31 -5.37
N LEU A 72 2.32 1.33 -6.53
CA LEU A 72 3.43 0.42 -6.84
C LEU A 72 4.62 0.66 -5.92
N ASP A 73 4.94 1.92 -5.61
CA ASP A 73 5.99 2.29 -4.64
C ASP A 73 5.64 1.86 -3.22
N ASP A 74 4.40 2.09 -2.75
CA ASP A 74 3.92 1.61 -1.44
C ASP A 74 4.02 0.08 -1.33
N ILE A 75 3.67 -0.63 -2.40
CA ILE A 75 3.79 -2.10 -2.49
C ILE A 75 5.26 -2.53 -2.42
N ARG A 76 6.14 -1.82 -3.12
CA ARG A 76 7.59 -2.08 -3.10
C ARG A 76 8.15 -1.91 -1.69
N GLN A 77 7.79 -0.84 -0.98
CA GLN A 77 8.29 -0.52 0.35
C GLN A 77 7.68 -1.39 1.47
N SER A 78 6.51 -1.99 1.25
CA SER A 78 5.82 -2.80 2.27
C SER A 78 6.54 -4.12 2.58
N SER A 79 7.06 -4.30 3.80
CA SER A 79 7.71 -5.56 4.23
C SER A 79 6.79 -6.78 4.23
N ARG A 80 5.46 -6.56 4.21
CA ARG A 80 4.43 -7.61 4.25
C ARG A 80 4.09 -8.16 2.86
N VAL A 81 4.35 -7.39 1.79
CA VAL A 81 4.16 -7.88 0.42
C VAL A 81 5.39 -8.69 0.01
N LYS A 82 5.21 -9.99 -0.25
CA LYS A 82 6.31 -10.90 -0.62
C LYS A 82 6.48 -11.09 -2.12
N ALA A 83 5.44 -10.83 -2.91
CA ALA A 83 5.45 -10.90 -4.37
C ALA A 83 4.28 -10.10 -4.94
N VAL A 84 4.31 -9.83 -6.25
CA VAL A 84 3.28 -9.07 -6.95
C VAL A 84 2.80 -9.79 -8.20
N ILE A 85 1.48 -9.81 -8.40
CA ILE A 85 0.83 -10.20 -9.65
C ILE A 85 0.32 -8.92 -10.34
N LEU A 86 0.88 -8.61 -11.51
CA LEU A 86 0.39 -7.54 -12.38
C LEU A 86 -0.63 -8.13 -13.36
N SER A 87 -1.90 -7.89 -13.12
CA SER A 87 -3.00 -8.31 -14.00
C SER A 87 -3.21 -7.26 -15.08
N ILE A 88 -2.86 -7.57 -16.33
CA ILE A 88 -2.88 -6.63 -17.45
C ILE A 88 -4.01 -6.99 -18.42
N ASP A 89 -4.90 -6.01 -18.67
CA ASP A 89 -5.90 -6.06 -19.74
C ASP A 89 -6.00 -4.67 -20.42
N SER A 90 -5.04 -4.37 -21.31
CA SER A 90 -4.85 -3.03 -21.89
C SER A 90 -4.44 -3.06 -23.37
N PRO A 91 -5.05 -2.21 -24.23
CA PRO A 91 -4.63 -2.01 -25.61
C PRO A 91 -3.34 -1.20 -25.75
N GLY A 92 -2.79 -0.65 -24.66
CA GLY A 92 -1.72 0.34 -24.69
C GLY A 92 -2.22 1.72 -24.29
N GLY A 93 -1.53 2.77 -24.73
CA GLY A 93 -1.82 4.12 -24.28
C GLY A 93 -0.77 5.16 -24.65
N THR A 94 -0.65 6.20 -23.83
CA THR A 94 0.36 7.26 -24.03
C THR A 94 1.76 6.70 -23.85
N THR A 95 2.73 7.26 -24.59
CA THR A 95 4.13 6.84 -24.47
C THR A 95 4.69 7.12 -23.07
N VAL A 96 4.39 8.29 -22.51
CA VAL A 96 4.87 8.72 -21.18
C VAL A 96 4.18 7.95 -20.06
N GLY A 97 2.86 7.76 -20.12
CA GLY A 97 2.13 6.94 -19.16
C GLY A 97 2.63 5.49 -19.14
N GLY A 98 2.84 4.89 -20.32
CA GLY A 98 3.43 3.57 -20.45
C GLY A 98 4.83 3.46 -19.85
N GLU A 99 5.71 4.41 -20.18
CA GLU A 99 7.10 4.45 -19.71
C GLU A 99 7.16 4.60 -18.19
N SER A 100 6.38 5.52 -17.64
CA SER A 100 6.36 5.79 -16.20
C SER A 100 5.96 4.56 -15.38
N ILE A 101 4.93 3.81 -15.82
CA ILE A 101 4.51 2.58 -15.15
C ILE A 101 5.54 1.47 -15.35
N TYR A 102 6.13 1.35 -16.54
CA TYR A 102 7.18 0.38 -16.83
C TYR A 102 8.39 0.56 -15.90
N GLU A 103 8.86 1.80 -15.72
CA GLU A 103 9.97 2.10 -14.81
C GLU A 103 9.66 1.69 -13.38
N GLU A 104 8.44 1.94 -12.90
CA GLU A 104 8.07 1.60 -11.52
C GLU A 104 7.87 0.12 -11.31
N VAL A 105 7.36 -0.59 -12.32
CA VAL A 105 7.35 -2.05 -12.34
C VAL A 105 8.78 -2.61 -12.32
N ARG A 106 9.74 -2.01 -13.05
CA ARG A 106 11.15 -2.43 -13.01
C ARG A 106 11.78 -2.23 -11.63
N LYS A 107 11.52 -1.10 -10.98
CA LYS A 107 12.00 -0.85 -9.60
C LYS A 107 11.41 -1.85 -8.62
N LEU A 108 10.11 -2.16 -8.75
CA LEU A 108 9.44 -3.17 -7.94
C LEU A 108 10.04 -4.57 -8.17
N ALA A 109 10.26 -4.97 -9.42
CA ALA A 109 10.84 -6.26 -9.79
C ALA A 109 12.30 -6.43 -9.34
N ALA A 110 13.03 -5.33 -9.15
CA ALA A 110 14.39 -5.38 -8.60
C ALA A 110 14.43 -5.80 -7.12
N GLU A 111 13.33 -5.60 -6.38
CA GLU A 111 13.26 -5.87 -4.94
C GLU A 111 12.37 -7.08 -4.59
N LYS A 112 11.38 -7.39 -5.44
CA LYS A 112 10.37 -8.42 -5.18
C LYS A 112 10.02 -9.20 -6.44
N PRO A 113 9.67 -10.50 -6.34
CA PRO A 113 9.17 -11.25 -7.49
C PRO A 113 7.89 -10.62 -8.07
N VAL A 114 7.89 -10.35 -9.37
CA VAL A 114 6.76 -9.79 -10.11
C VAL A 114 6.39 -10.72 -11.27
N VAL A 115 5.13 -11.13 -11.34
CA VAL A 115 4.57 -11.89 -12.47
C VAL A 115 3.49 -11.08 -13.16
N ALA A 116 3.62 -10.85 -14.46
CA ALA A 116 2.57 -10.29 -15.30
C ALA A 116 1.61 -11.41 -15.73
N GLU A 117 0.36 -11.32 -15.29
CA GLU A 117 -0.77 -12.13 -15.75
C GLU A 117 -1.50 -11.35 -16.86
N VAL A 118 -1.43 -11.84 -18.10
CA VAL A 118 -2.20 -11.25 -19.20
C VAL A 118 -3.62 -11.83 -19.20
N GLY A 119 -4.60 -10.93 -19.10
CA GLY A 119 -6.02 -11.21 -19.29
C GLY A 119 -6.35 -11.39 -20.77
N THR A 120 -7.22 -10.53 -21.30
CA THR A 120 -7.58 -10.56 -22.72
C THR A 120 -6.48 -9.95 -23.59
N LEU A 121 -5.92 -8.82 -23.17
CA LEU A 121 -5.06 -7.98 -24.01
C LEU A 121 -3.87 -7.40 -23.24
N ALA A 122 -2.66 -7.50 -23.79
CA ALA A 122 -1.51 -6.71 -23.36
C ALA A 122 -0.75 -6.25 -24.62
N ALA A 123 -1.22 -5.14 -25.20
CA ALA A 123 -0.70 -4.60 -26.45
C ALA A 123 0.02 -3.26 -26.23
N SER A 124 0.98 -2.92 -27.10
CA SER A 124 1.72 -1.65 -27.11
C SER A 124 2.29 -1.34 -25.71
N ALA A 125 1.95 -0.21 -25.09
CA ALA A 125 2.38 0.13 -23.74
C ALA A 125 2.01 -0.94 -22.68
N GLY A 126 0.90 -1.65 -22.84
CA GLY A 126 0.53 -2.76 -21.95
C GLY A 126 1.50 -3.93 -22.06
N TYR A 127 2.01 -4.21 -23.27
CA TYR A 127 3.07 -5.21 -23.46
C TYR A 127 4.40 -4.72 -22.88
N MET A 128 4.73 -3.43 -23.07
CA MET A 128 5.93 -2.81 -22.50
C MET A 128 5.96 -2.94 -20.97
N ILE A 129 4.87 -2.62 -20.29
CA ILE A 129 4.76 -2.80 -18.83
C ILE A 129 4.90 -4.28 -18.45
N ALA A 130 4.29 -5.20 -19.21
CA ALA A 130 4.42 -6.64 -18.96
C ALA A 130 5.89 -7.11 -19.01
N THR A 131 6.68 -6.58 -19.95
CA THR A 131 8.14 -6.85 -20.02
C THR A 131 8.94 -6.31 -18.85
N GLY A 132 8.34 -5.45 -18.02
CA GLY A 132 8.91 -5.01 -16.77
C GLY A 132 8.93 -6.08 -15.68
N ALA A 133 8.05 -7.09 -15.75
CA ALA A 133 7.97 -8.18 -14.79
C ALA A 133 9.06 -9.25 -15.00
N ASP A 134 9.25 -10.14 -14.01
CA ASP A 134 10.20 -11.26 -14.11
C ASP A 134 9.69 -12.37 -15.04
N HIS A 135 8.37 -12.57 -15.02
CA HIS A 135 7.69 -13.56 -15.86
C HIS A 135 6.41 -12.99 -16.44
N ILE A 136 6.12 -13.33 -17.70
CA ILE A 136 4.85 -13.03 -18.37
C ILE A 136 4.12 -14.34 -18.59
N VAL A 137 2.89 -14.43 -18.08
CA VAL A 137 1.99 -15.57 -18.28
C VAL A 137 0.79 -15.08 -19.05
N ALA A 138 0.55 -15.68 -20.22
CA ALA A 138 -0.57 -15.36 -21.09
C ALA A 138 -1.38 -16.62 -21.41
N ARG A 139 -2.69 -16.45 -21.65
CA ARG A 139 -3.54 -17.55 -22.14
C ARG A 139 -3.28 -17.75 -23.64
N LYS A 140 -3.63 -18.94 -24.16
CA LYS A 140 -3.51 -19.25 -25.59
C LYS A 140 -4.28 -18.28 -26.51
N SER A 141 -5.31 -17.65 -25.98
CA SER A 141 -6.17 -16.68 -26.68
C SER A 141 -5.89 -15.22 -26.29
N SER A 142 -4.93 -14.96 -25.40
CA SER A 142 -4.55 -13.59 -25.05
C SER A 142 -3.89 -12.91 -26.23
N ILE A 143 -4.24 -11.65 -26.48
CA ILE A 143 -3.64 -10.84 -27.53
C ILE A 143 -2.48 -10.08 -26.91
N VAL A 144 -1.26 -10.30 -27.40
CA VAL A 144 -0.05 -9.63 -26.92
C VAL A 144 0.74 -9.02 -28.06
N GLY A 145 1.68 -8.12 -27.75
CA GLY A 145 2.56 -7.51 -28.74
C GLY A 145 2.10 -6.12 -29.14
N SER A 146 1.88 -5.88 -30.45
CA SER A 146 1.66 -4.51 -30.98
C SER A 146 2.80 -3.55 -30.64
N ILE A 147 4.05 -4.03 -30.80
CA ILE A 147 5.27 -3.27 -30.53
C ILE A 147 5.46 -2.25 -31.65
N GLY A 148 5.19 -0.98 -31.34
CA GLY A 148 5.30 0.12 -32.28
C GLY A 148 4.77 1.43 -31.68
N VAL A 149 5.05 2.52 -32.36
CA VAL A 149 4.61 3.88 -32.00
C VAL A 149 3.94 4.50 -33.23
N LEU A 150 2.87 5.26 -33.00
CA LEU A 150 2.14 5.96 -34.05
C LEU A 150 1.81 7.39 -33.60
N ILE A 151 1.78 8.31 -34.56
CA ILE A 151 1.34 9.70 -34.38
C ILE A 151 0.24 9.95 -35.40
N GLN A 152 -0.89 10.49 -34.95
CA GLN A 152 -2.03 10.80 -35.81
C GLN A 152 -2.27 12.32 -35.79
N TYR A 153 -2.41 12.93 -36.96
CA TYR A 153 -2.82 14.32 -37.12
C TYR A 153 -3.97 14.38 -38.13
N PRO A 154 -5.10 15.04 -37.81
CA PRO A 154 -6.19 15.21 -38.75
C PRO A 154 -5.86 16.31 -39.78
N ASP A 155 -6.05 16.02 -41.06
CA ASP A 155 -6.02 17.02 -42.14
C ASP A 155 -7.46 17.24 -42.66
N VAL A 156 -7.95 18.47 -42.51
CA VAL A 156 -9.31 18.87 -42.90
C VAL A 156 -9.31 19.88 -44.06
N SER A 157 -8.15 20.15 -44.67
CA SER A 157 -8.01 21.12 -45.78
C SER A 157 -9.00 20.86 -46.92
N GLY A 158 -9.07 19.61 -47.40
CA GLY A 158 -9.98 19.24 -48.49
C GLY A 158 -11.48 19.28 -48.16
N LEU A 159 -11.86 19.35 -46.86
CA LEU A 159 -13.24 19.64 -46.46
C LEU A 159 -13.50 21.15 -46.48
N MET A 160 -12.56 21.96 -45.99
CA MET A 160 -12.67 23.42 -45.97
C MET A 160 -12.72 24.01 -47.39
N ASP A 161 -12.00 23.42 -48.36
CA ASP A 161 -12.05 23.85 -49.76
C ASP A 161 -13.43 23.65 -50.43
N LYS A 162 -14.32 22.88 -49.81
CA LYS A 162 -15.65 22.53 -50.35
C LYS A 162 -16.81 23.24 -49.64
N LEU A 163 -16.53 24.03 -48.61
CA LEU A 163 -17.49 24.83 -47.86
C LEU A 163 -17.38 26.30 -48.25
#